data_AF-A0A7J3JA99-F1
#
_entry.id   AF-A0A7J3JA99-F1
#
_cell.length_a   1.000
_cell.length_b   1.000
_cell.length_c   1.000
_cell.angle_alpha   90.00
_cell.angle_beta   90.00
_cell.angle_gamma   90.00
#
_symmetry.space_group_name_H-M   'P 1'
#
loop_
_entity.id
_entity.type
_entity.pdbx_description
1 polymer ?
#
loop_
_entity_poly.entity_id
_entity_poly.type
_entity_poly.pdbx_seq_one_letter_code
_entity_poly.pdbx_strand_id
1 'polypeptide(L)'
;MFVIRYVAGLFLVFMGAMDCLTTVVGTLYFGTVELNPLISELVNTNLSAFVALKLTVTVMVGVIFVLAEKTLQRSRNVNDKSFRTAYKILRFSYIGIVLFLLVVVLNNLIVLLRML
;
A
#
# COMPACT_ATOMS: atom_id res chain seq x y z
N MET A 1 -4.41 -23.09 -8.25
CA MET A 1 -4.69 -21.65 -8.53
C MET A 1 -5.24 -20.92 -7.28
N PHE A 2 -4.74 -21.22 -6.07
CA PHE A 2 -5.11 -20.54 -4.81
C PHE A 2 -3.96 -19.70 -4.23
N VAL A 3 -2.72 -20.03 -4.62
CA VAL A 3 -1.49 -19.44 -4.06
C VAL A 3 -1.28 -17.99 -4.48
N ILE A 4 -1.68 -17.60 -5.70
CA ILE A 4 -1.45 -16.23 -6.22
C ILE A 4 -2.38 -15.18 -5.57
N ARG A 5 -3.46 -15.60 -4.91
CA ARG A 5 -4.55 -14.69 -4.47
C ARG A 5 -4.36 -14.10 -3.06
N TYR A 6 -3.91 -14.89 -2.09
CA TYR A 6 -3.50 -14.37 -0.77
C TYR A 6 -2.25 -13.49 -0.83
N VAL A 7 -1.42 -13.71 -1.87
CA VAL A 7 -0.19 -12.95 -2.09
C VAL A 7 -0.51 -11.48 -2.36
N ALA A 8 -1.63 -11.13 -3.01
CA ALA A 8 -1.96 -9.74 -3.33
C ALA A 8 -2.09 -8.84 -2.08
N GLY A 9 -2.88 -9.26 -1.09
CA GLY A 9 -3.04 -8.52 0.16
C GLY A 9 -1.74 -8.46 0.97
N LEU A 10 -1.02 -9.58 1.08
CA LEU A 10 0.28 -9.64 1.75
C LEU A 10 1.34 -8.76 1.06
N PHE A 11 1.34 -8.72 -0.27
CA PHE A 11 2.26 -7.92 -1.08
C PHE A 11 1.99 -6.43 -0.93
N LEU A 12 0.72 -6.02 -0.82
CA LEU A 12 0.35 -4.64 -0.49
C LEU A 12 0.84 -4.23 0.89
N VAL A 13 0.67 -5.09 1.89
CA VAL A 13 1.20 -4.83 3.25
C VAL A 13 2.71 -4.74 3.23
N PHE A 14 3.40 -5.64 2.52
CA PHE A 14 4.85 -5.64 2.40
C PHE A 14 5.39 -4.39 1.68
N MET A 15 4.78 -4.00 0.55
CA MET A 15 5.13 -2.76 -0.15
C MET A 15 4.89 -1.53 0.71
N GLY A 16 3.76 -1.46 1.42
CA GLY A 16 3.45 -0.37 2.35
C GLY A 16 4.43 -0.30 3.52
N ALA A 17 4.87 -1.44 4.04
CA ALA A 17 5.90 -1.49 5.09
C ALA A 17 7.27 -1.03 4.56
N MET A 18 7.64 -1.40 3.33
CA MET A 18 8.88 -0.93 2.69
C MET A 18 8.87 0.57 2.44
N ASP A 19 7.75 1.12 1.97
CA ASP A 19 7.55 2.57 1.87
C ASP A 19 7.74 3.24 3.24
N CYS A 20 7.06 2.74 4.28
CA CYS A 20 7.21 3.26 5.64
C CYS A 20 8.66 3.22 6.14
N LEU A 21 9.36 2.10 5.92
CA LEU A 21 10.75 1.93 6.36
C LEU A 21 11.68 2.89 5.61
N THR A 22 11.56 2.99 4.29
CA THR A 22 12.38 3.90 3.48
C THR A 22 12.16 5.37 3.84
N THR A 23 10.91 5.77 4.13
CA THR A 23 10.62 7.09 4.67
C THR A 23 11.32 7.33 6.01
N VAL A 24 11.18 6.40 6.97
CA VAL A 24 11.76 6.56 8.32
C VAL A 24 13.28 6.64 8.28
N VAL A 25 13.93 5.80 7.47
CA VAL A 25 15.38 5.84 7.30
C VAL A 25 15.79 7.15 6.63
N GLY A 26 15.09 7.58 5.57
CA GLY A 26 15.35 8.86 4.91
C GLY A 26 15.22 10.05 5.86
N THR A 27 14.16 10.10 6.66
CA THR A 27 13.90 11.23 7.56
C THR A 27 14.88 11.26 8.72
N LEU A 28 15.21 10.11 9.33
CA LEU A 28 16.13 10.05 10.47
C LEU A 28 17.60 10.29 10.11
N TYR A 29 18.07 9.76 8.97
CA TYR A 29 19.50 9.82 8.62
C TYR A 29 19.86 10.94 7.65
N PHE A 30 18.89 11.36 6.82
CA PHE A 30 19.15 12.26 5.70
C PHE A 30 18.29 13.53 5.73
N GLY A 31 17.39 13.67 6.73
CA GLY A 31 16.49 14.81 6.85
C GLY A 31 15.54 14.95 5.66
N THR A 32 15.28 13.87 4.92
CA THR A 32 14.46 13.91 3.72
C THR A 32 13.01 14.21 4.06
N VAL A 33 12.39 15.11 3.31
CA VAL A 33 11.00 15.50 3.52
C VAL A 33 10.07 14.54 2.78
N GLU A 34 9.06 14.03 3.47
CA GLU A 34 7.97 13.26 2.85
C GLU A 34 7.33 14.07 1.73
N LEU A 35 7.18 13.45 0.55
CA LEU A 35 6.64 14.13 -0.63
C LEU A 35 5.15 14.45 -0.47
N ASN A 36 4.44 13.74 0.41
CA ASN A 36 3.02 13.96 0.63
C ASN A 36 2.83 15.18 1.56
N PRO A 37 2.40 16.36 1.04
CA PRO A 37 2.34 17.60 1.81
C PRO A 37 1.32 17.54 2.96
N LEU A 38 0.35 16.64 2.90
CA LEU A 38 -0.64 16.45 3.97
C LEU A 38 -0.08 15.72 5.20
N ILE A 39 0.98 14.93 5.03
CA ILE A 39 1.55 14.08 6.08
C ILE A 39 3.00 14.45 6.39
N SER A 40 3.63 15.30 5.58
CA SER A 40 5.01 15.76 5.76
C SER A 40 5.23 16.49 7.08
N GLU A 41 4.23 17.26 7.54
CA GLU A 41 4.29 17.95 8.83
C GLU A 41 4.23 16.94 9.99
N LEU A 42 3.46 15.86 9.86
CA LEU A 42 3.37 14.82 10.89
C LEU A 42 4.68 14.03 11.01
N VAL A 43 5.39 13.83 9.90
CA VAL A 43 6.69 13.15 9.87
C VAL A 43 7.76 13.95 10.63
N ASN A 44 7.74 15.27 10.47
CA ASN A 44 8.70 16.17 11.11
C ASN A 44 8.36 16.44 12.58
N THR A 45 7.08 16.42 12.95
CA THR A 45 6.62 16.72 14.32
C THR A 45 6.52 15.49 15.21
N ASN A 46 6.07 14.35 14.66
CA ASN A 46 5.89 13.12 15.42
C ASN A 46 6.03 11.86 14.54
N LEU A 47 7.29 11.50 14.29
CA LEU A 47 7.66 10.35 13.46
C LEU A 47 7.03 9.03 13.93
N SER A 48 6.85 8.84 15.24
CA SER A 48 6.22 7.63 15.79
C SER A 48 4.73 7.53 15.40
N ALA A 49 4.00 8.64 15.45
CA ALA A 49 2.60 8.71 15.05
C ALA A 49 2.46 8.50 13.53
N PHE A 50 3.38 9.05 12.74
CA PHE A 50 3.43 8.81 11.30
C PHE A 50 3.59 7.32 10.98
N VAL A 51 4.55 6.63 11.60
CA VAL A 51 4.78 5.19 11.39
C VAL A 51 3.56 4.37 11.78
N ALA A 52 2.97 4.63 12.95
CA ALA A 52 1.79 3.93 13.42
C ALA A 52 0.60 4.10 12.45
N LEU A 53 0.39 5.32 11.94
CA LEU A 53 -0.68 5.63 11.00
C LEU A 53 -0.43 4.94 9.65
N LYS A 54 0.78 5.06 9.08
CA LYS A 54 1.14 4.45 7.79
C LYS A 54 1.02 2.91 7.83
N LEU A 55 1.50 2.28 8.91
CA LEU A 55 1.33 0.84 9.13
C LEU A 55 -0.13 0.44 9.33
N THR A 56 -0.90 1.20 10.10
CA THR A 56 -2.32 0.87 10.34
C THR A 56 -3.13 0.93 9.04
N VAL A 57 -2.92 1.98 8.24
CA VAL A 57 -3.61 2.14 6.95
C VAL A 57 -3.19 1.03 5.98
N THR A 58 -1.91 0.72 5.87
CA THR A 58 -1.43 -0.34 4.95
C THR A 58 -1.97 -1.72 5.34
N VAL A 59 -2.01 -2.06 6.63
CA VAL A 59 -2.61 -3.30 7.13
C VAL A 59 -4.12 -3.32 6.86
N MET A 60 -4.85 -2.23 7.16
CA MET A 60 -6.29 -2.12 6.90
C MET A 60 -6.61 -2.31 5.42
N VAL A 61 -5.87 -1.65 4.52
CA VAL A 61 -6.05 -1.80 3.07
C VAL A 61 -5.80 -3.24 2.62
N GLY A 62 -4.73 -3.88 3.10
CA GLY A 62 -4.45 -5.28 2.81
C GLY A 62 -5.58 -6.21 3.28
N VAL A 63 -6.09 -6.00 4.50
CA VAL A 63 -7.20 -6.75 5.07
C VAL A 63 -8.50 -6.54 4.28
N ILE A 64 -8.81 -5.30 3.89
CA ILE A 64 -9.98 -4.97 3.07
C ILE A 64 -9.91 -5.70 1.72
N PHE A 65 -8.74 -5.74 1.07
CA PHE A 65 -8.58 -6.49 -0.18
C PHE A 65 -8.83 -7.98 0.00
N VAL A 66 -8.30 -8.59 1.06
CA VAL A 66 -8.54 -10.00 1.38
C VAL A 66 -10.02 -10.27 1.66
N LEU A 67 -10.68 -9.39 2.43
CA LEU A 67 -12.11 -9.49 2.73
C LEU A 67 -12.99 -9.30 1.49
N ALA A 68 -12.67 -8.31 0.66
CA ALA A 68 -13.39 -8.02 -0.57
C ALA A 68 -13.30 -9.23 -1.52
N GLU A 69 -12.11 -9.81 -1.68
CA GLU A 69 -11.94 -10.99 -2.53
C GLU A 69 -12.68 -12.21 -1.97
N LYS A 70 -12.60 -12.46 -0.67
CA LYS A 70 -13.31 -13.56 0.00
C LYS A 70 -14.83 -13.41 -0.12
N THR A 71 -15.34 -12.20 0.04
CA THR A 71 -16.76 -11.89 -0.08
C THR A 71 -17.25 -12.09 -1.52
N LEU A 72 -16.44 -11.65 -2.50
CA LEU A 72 -16.74 -11.86 -3.91
C LEU A 72 -16.78 -13.36 -4.21
N GLN A 73 -15.76 -14.13 -3.83
CA GLN A 73 -15.72 -15.58 -4.10
C GLN A 73 -16.84 -16.38 -3.42
N ARG A 74 -17.36 -15.90 -2.28
CA ARG A 74 -18.51 -16.53 -1.59
C ARG A 74 -19.84 -16.29 -2.31
N SER A 75 -19.91 -15.34 -3.26
CA SER A 75 -21.09 -15.09 -4.05
C SER A 75 -21.39 -16.25 -4.99
N ARG A 76 -22.62 -16.77 -4.92
CA ARG A 76 -23.13 -17.85 -5.77
C ARG A 76 -23.44 -17.39 -7.21
N ASN A 77 -23.53 -16.07 -7.43
CA ASN A 77 -23.88 -15.44 -8.71
C ASN A 77 -22.64 -15.10 -9.56
N VAL A 78 -21.83 -16.10 -9.87
CA VAL A 78 -20.56 -15.93 -10.62
C VAL A 78 -20.78 -15.47 -12.07
N ASN A 79 -21.98 -15.69 -12.62
CA ASN A 79 -22.35 -15.35 -14.00
C ASN A 79 -23.04 -13.99 -14.15
N ASP A 80 -23.25 -13.26 -13.04
CA ASP A 80 -23.95 -11.98 -13.10
C ASP A 80 -23.03 -10.88 -13.64
N LYS A 81 -23.58 -9.95 -14.43
CA LYS A 81 -22.82 -8.79 -14.96
C LYS A 81 -22.21 -7.97 -13.82
N SER A 82 -22.94 -7.85 -12.72
CA SER A 82 -22.49 -7.14 -11.51
C SER A 82 -21.23 -7.77 -10.91
N PHE A 83 -21.18 -9.10 -10.84
CA PHE A 83 -20.02 -9.85 -10.34
C PHE A 83 -18.77 -9.59 -11.19
N ARG A 84 -18.93 -9.63 -12.52
CA ARG A 84 -17.84 -9.42 -13.47
C ARG A 84 -17.28 -7.99 -13.39
N THR A 85 -18.15 -7.01 -13.20
CA THR A 85 -17.76 -5.60 -13.01
C THR A 85 -17.03 -5.41 -11.69
N ALA A 86 -17.56 -5.93 -10.58
CA ALA A 86 -16.91 -5.85 -9.27
C ALA A 86 -15.52 -6.50 -9.26
N TYR A 87 -15.38 -7.67 -9.91
CA TYR A 87 -14.08 -8.34 -10.05
C TYR A 87 -13.09 -7.53 -10.87
N LYS A 88 -13.53 -6.89 -11.97
CA LYS A 88 -12.68 -5.99 -12.76
C LYS A 88 -12.24 -4.79 -11.96
N ILE A 89 -13.15 -4.12 -11.24
CA ILE A 89 -12.84 -2.96 -10.40
C ILE A 89 -11.80 -3.36 -9.36
N LEU A 90 -12.02 -4.46 -8.62
CA LEU A 90 -11.08 -4.95 -7.61
C LEU A 90 -9.68 -5.18 -8.19
N ARG A 91 -9.59 -5.78 -9.38
CA ARG A 91 -8.32 -6.02 -10.07
C ARG A 91 -7.64 -4.72 -10.54
N PHE A 92 -8.40 -3.78 -11.08
CA PHE A 92 -7.88 -2.47 -11.47
C PHE A 92 -7.40 -1.66 -10.27
N SER A 93 -8.16 -1.64 -9.18
CA SER A 93 -7.77 -1.01 -7.93
C SER A 93 -6.48 -1.63 -7.38
N TYR A 94 -6.34 -2.95 -7.41
CA TYR A 94 -5.11 -3.63 -7.01
C TYR A 94 -3.90 -3.15 -7.83
N ILE A 95 -4.01 -3.19 -9.17
CA ILE A 95 -2.93 -2.76 -10.07
C ILE A 95 -2.58 -1.28 -9.83
N GLY A 96 -3.59 -0.42 -9.68
CA GLY A 96 -3.41 1.01 -9.42
C GLY A 96 -2.66 1.26 -8.11
N ILE A 97 -3.02 0.58 -7.02
CA ILE A 97 -2.35 0.73 -5.72
C ILE A 97 -0.93 0.19 -5.79
N VAL A 98 -0.69 -0.95 -6.44
CA VAL A 98 0.67 -1.50 -6.62
C VAL A 98 1.55 -0.53 -7.42
N LEU A 99 1.05 0.03 -8.52
CA LEU A 99 1.79 1.02 -9.31
C LEU A 99 2.08 2.29 -8.50
N PHE A 100 1.08 2.79 -7.77
CA PHE A 100 1.25 3.96 -6.90
C PHE A 100 2.31 3.72 -5.82
N LEU A 101 2.21 2.62 -5.08
CA LEU A 101 3.19 2.24 -4.05
C LEU A 101 4.58 2.04 -4.66
N LEU A 102 4.68 1.45 -5.85
CA LEU A 102 5.95 1.26 -6.53
C LEU A 102 6.62 2.59 -6.89
N VAL A 103 5.84 3.58 -7.38
CA VAL A 103 6.36 4.93 -7.64
C VAL A 103 6.85 5.59 -6.34
N VAL A 104 6.08 5.48 -5.26
CA VAL A 104 6.47 6.07 -3.96
C VAL A 104 7.74 5.42 -3.42
N VAL A 105 7.81 4.08 -3.39
CA VAL A 105 8.99 3.35 -2.92
C VAL A 105 10.22 3.67 -3.79
N LEU A 106 10.08 3.67 -5.12
CA LEU A 106 11.18 4.03 -6.01
C LEU A 106 11.65 5.47 -5.78
N ASN A 107 10.73 6.40 -5.59
CA ASN A 107 11.07 7.79 -5.33
C ASN A 107 11.84 7.92 -4.01
N ASN A 108 11.38 7.28 -2.93
CA ASN A 108 12.09 7.26 -1.65
C ASN A 108 13.48 6.62 -1.80
N LEU A 109 13.59 5.53 -2.56
CA LEU A 109 14.85 4.83 -2.80
C LEU A 109 15.84 5.68 -3.61
N ILE A 110 15.38 6.39 -4.65
CA ILE A 110 16.20 7.31 -5.46
C ILE A 110 16.73 8.45 -4.60
N VAL A 111 15.87 9.04 -3.75
CA VAL A 111 16.29 10.11 -2.84
C VAL A 111 17.36 9.60 -1.87
N LEU A 112 17.17 8.40 -1.32
CA LEU A 112 18.11 7.78 -0.39
C LEU A 112 19.45 7.43 -1.06
N LEU A 113 19.42 6.89 -2.29
CA LEU A 113 20.61 6.62 -3.10
C LEU A 113 21.35 7.87 -3.54
N ARG A 114 20.65 9.00 -3.72
CA ARG A 114 21.27 10.28 -4.10
C ARG A 114 22.02 10.92 -2.93
N MET A 115 21.61 10.64 -1.69
CA MET A 115 22.23 11.21 -0.49
C MET A 115 23.33 10.33 0.12
N LEU A 116 23.45 9.08 -0.32
CA LEU A 116 24.50 8.12 0.11
C LEU A 116 25.72 8.21 -0.81
#